data_AF-A0A932XXA2-F1
#
_entry.id   AF-A0A932XXA2-F1
#
_cell.length_a   1.000
_cell.length_b   1.000
_cell.length_c   1.000
_cell.angle_alpha   90.00
_cell.angle_beta   90.00
_cell.angle_gamma   90.00
#
_symmetry.space_group_name_H-M   'P 1'
#
loop_
_entity.id
_entity.type
_entity.pdbx_description
1 polymer ?
#
loop_
_entity_poly.entity_id
_entity_poly.type
_entity_poly.pdbx_seq_one_letter_code
_entity_poly.pdbx_strand_id
1 'polypeptide(L)'
;MRESVAKATTRRLYYTECLPEWLLREDLQGGQHLVLLGAERHELDQLTTLGVQSQNIWSVESDLATYRQQARWAGGVNRYYGSMAEFLETMLHMNHRVVHLNLDIEGSYLRKLDPAMSSILLFCWRNPQTVVSTYGTVTRDVQTLREGVRSLMTLLAIAPEATQSFCANLQHCYEDAGFSQPFRMVLRDCFWIRSNLEHTLSATALVLPRQRDRVDRFLLAQQATWKWLRARKPQPTRLRHLLESADHLSTSYRLDQLRLGIQIDAVQNIVYIATQPWTQRCYLARYRLLDQPRDTRHWLERTYAAFRSRPFIAINRLGRATRLAWPEWSSEMSPTMLVWDRSDIYRSFQPRKLVLPQLTPSLAGLAETVRVLSRNTRRKKRGGHR
;
A
#
# COMPACT_ATOMS: atom_id res chain seq x y z
N MET A 1 15.01 -18.64 -11.48
CA MET A 1 15.42 -18.83 -10.06
C MET A 1 14.25 -19.49 -9.36
N ARG A 2 14.45 -20.57 -8.57
CA ARG A 2 13.36 -21.28 -7.90
C ARG A 2 12.81 -20.42 -6.75
N GLU A 3 11.49 -20.33 -6.62
CA GLU A 3 10.85 -19.61 -5.53
C GLU A 3 11.30 -20.13 -4.14
N SER A 4 11.45 -19.23 -3.16
CA SER A 4 11.75 -19.61 -1.77
C SER A 4 10.52 -20.20 -1.06
N VAL A 5 10.74 -21.15 -0.15
CA VAL A 5 9.67 -21.76 0.67
C VAL A 5 8.89 -20.71 1.46
N ALA A 6 9.56 -19.68 1.96
CA ALA A 6 8.94 -18.60 2.71
C ALA A 6 7.99 -17.75 1.83
N LYS A 7 8.37 -17.49 0.58
CA LYS A 7 7.51 -16.81 -0.39
C LYS A 7 6.29 -17.68 -0.76
N ALA A 8 6.49 -18.96 -1.06
CA ALA A 8 5.40 -19.89 -1.34
C ALA A 8 4.41 -19.99 -0.17
N THR A 9 4.91 -19.98 1.07
CA THR A 9 4.09 -19.96 2.30
C THR A 9 3.28 -18.67 2.40
N THR A 10 3.90 -17.51 2.16
CA THR A 10 3.22 -16.20 2.16
C THR A 10 2.09 -16.17 1.15
N ARG A 11 2.35 -16.64 -0.08
CA ARG A 11 1.34 -16.75 -1.14
C ARG A 11 0.19 -17.66 -0.69
N ARG A 12 0.48 -18.83 -0.11
CA ARG A 12 -0.55 -19.74 0.38
C ARG A 12 -1.42 -19.08 1.45
N LEU A 13 -0.81 -18.45 2.46
CA LEU A 13 -1.53 -17.72 3.51
C LEU A 13 -2.50 -16.68 2.96
N TYR A 14 -2.11 -15.96 1.90
CA TYR A 14 -3.01 -15.02 1.24
C TYR A 14 -4.28 -15.71 0.73
N TYR A 15 -4.14 -16.76 -0.07
CA TYR A 15 -5.27 -17.45 -0.69
C TYR A 15 -6.09 -18.29 0.29
N THR A 16 -5.49 -18.82 1.35
CA THR A 16 -6.21 -19.69 2.30
C THR A 16 -6.84 -18.94 3.46
N GLU A 17 -6.30 -17.77 3.84
CA GLU A 17 -6.76 -17.04 5.03
C GLU A 17 -7.29 -15.65 4.69
N CYS A 18 -6.53 -14.85 3.93
CA CYS A 18 -6.91 -13.44 3.73
C CYS A 18 -8.02 -13.28 2.69
N LEU A 19 -7.86 -13.88 1.52
CA LEU A 19 -8.81 -13.71 0.41
C LEU A 19 -10.21 -14.24 0.73
N PRO A 20 -10.38 -15.43 1.35
CA PRO A 20 -11.70 -15.94 1.74
C PRO A 20 -12.37 -15.15 2.87
N GLU A 21 -11.60 -14.49 3.74
CA GLU A 21 -12.15 -13.64 4.79
C GLU A 21 -12.60 -12.27 4.25
N TRP A 22 -11.93 -11.76 3.22
CA TRP A 22 -12.20 -10.43 2.68
C TRP A 22 -13.25 -10.38 1.57
N LEU A 23 -13.48 -11.51 0.89
CA LEU A 23 -14.49 -11.63 -0.15
C LEU A 23 -15.56 -12.66 0.24
N LEU A 24 -16.81 -12.31 -0.01
CA LEU A 24 -17.91 -13.25 0.08
C LEU A 24 -17.70 -14.39 -0.93
N ARG A 25 -18.22 -15.58 -0.61
CA ARG A 25 -18.08 -16.75 -1.49
C ARG A 25 -18.68 -16.51 -2.88
N GLU A 26 -19.80 -15.80 -2.94
CA GLU A 26 -20.47 -15.44 -4.18
C GLU A 26 -19.62 -14.47 -5.01
N ASP A 27 -18.95 -13.52 -4.36
CA ASP A 27 -18.01 -12.60 -5.03
C ASP A 27 -16.78 -13.36 -5.55
N LEU A 28 -16.24 -14.32 -4.79
CA LEU A 28 -15.13 -15.15 -5.24
C LEU A 28 -15.49 -15.97 -6.48
N GLN A 29 -16.65 -16.60 -6.51
CA GLN A 29 -17.03 -17.49 -7.60
C GLN A 29 -17.54 -16.74 -8.85
N GLY A 30 -18.32 -15.67 -8.65
CA GLY A 30 -18.98 -14.92 -9.73
C GLY A 30 -18.31 -13.59 -10.13
N GLY A 31 -17.37 -13.10 -9.33
CA GLY A 31 -16.66 -11.84 -9.60
C GLY A 31 -15.47 -12.01 -10.56
N GLN A 32 -15.01 -10.90 -11.14
CA GLN A 32 -13.80 -10.90 -11.98
C GLN A 32 -12.54 -10.71 -11.13
N HIS A 33 -11.47 -11.40 -11.50
CA HIS A 33 -10.20 -11.45 -10.75
C HIS A 33 -9.06 -11.01 -11.66
N LEU A 34 -8.42 -9.88 -11.36
CA LEU A 34 -7.21 -9.46 -12.04
C LEU A 34 -5.98 -9.94 -11.26
N VAL A 35 -5.24 -10.88 -11.82
CA VAL A 35 -4.15 -11.58 -11.12
C VAL A 35 -2.93 -11.67 -12.02
N LEU A 36 -1.76 -11.31 -11.49
CA LEU A 36 -0.49 -11.57 -12.16
C LEU A 36 -0.13 -13.05 -12.04
N LEU A 37 -0.34 -13.82 -13.10
CA LEU A 37 -0.12 -15.28 -13.08
C LEU A 37 1.36 -15.71 -13.14
N GLY A 38 2.26 -14.85 -13.64
CA GLY A 38 3.66 -15.23 -13.82
C GLY A 38 3.88 -16.40 -14.80
N ALA A 39 5.03 -17.05 -14.71
CA ALA A 39 5.40 -18.14 -15.62
C ALA A 39 4.83 -19.51 -15.24
N GLU A 40 4.43 -19.68 -13.98
CA GLU A 40 4.03 -20.95 -13.36
C GLU A 40 2.54 -20.90 -12.96
N ARG A 41 1.94 -22.06 -12.66
CA ARG A 41 0.49 -22.19 -12.43
C ARG A 41 0.03 -21.82 -11.01
N HIS A 42 0.91 -21.35 -10.15
CA HIS A 42 0.67 -21.29 -8.71
C HIS A 42 -0.57 -20.50 -8.33
N GLU A 43 -0.73 -19.28 -8.84
CA GLU A 43 -1.88 -18.42 -8.59
C GLU A 43 -3.17 -19.03 -9.15
N LEU A 44 -3.09 -19.61 -10.35
CA LEU A 44 -4.25 -20.24 -10.99
C LEU A 44 -4.73 -21.45 -10.18
N ASP A 45 -3.82 -22.30 -9.70
CA ASP A 45 -4.16 -23.49 -8.94
C ASP A 45 -4.80 -23.13 -7.57
N GLN A 46 -4.31 -22.06 -6.92
CA GLN A 46 -4.91 -21.54 -5.69
C GLN A 46 -6.33 -21.00 -5.94
N LEU A 47 -6.52 -20.20 -7.01
CA LEU A 47 -7.83 -19.67 -7.39
C LEU A 47 -8.82 -20.78 -7.78
N THR A 48 -8.35 -21.78 -8.50
CA THR A 48 -9.14 -22.97 -8.86
C THR A 48 -9.60 -23.71 -7.60
N THR A 49 -8.72 -23.85 -6.60
CA THR A 49 -9.06 -24.46 -5.30
C THR A 49 -10.14 -23.66 -4.55
N LEU A 50 -10.17 -22.34 -4.71
CA LEU A 50 -11.22 -21.46 -4.18
C LEU A 50 -12.53 -21.48 -5.01
N GLY A 51 -12.57 -22.27 -6.09
CA GLY A 51 -13.73 -22.39 -6.99
C GLY A 51 -13.89 -21.21 -7.95
N VAL A 52 -12.84 -20.43 -8.19
CA VAL A 52 -12.84 -19.36 -9.20
C VAL A 52 -12.75 -19.99 -10.58
N GLN A 53 -13.70 -19.65 -11.45
CA GLN A 53 -13.72 -20.16 -12.82
C GLN A 53 -12.68 -19.42 -13.68
N SER A 54 -11.94 -20.14 -14.54
CA SER A 54 -10.86 -19.55 -15.35
C SER A 54 -11.31 -18.37 -16.21
N GLN A 55 -12.53 -18.39 -16.76
CA GLN A 55 -13.09 -17.30 -17.57
C GLN A 55 -13.33 -16.00 -16.79
N ASN A 56 -13.33 -16.06 -15.46
CA ASN A 56 -13.43 -14.88 -14.59
C ASN A 56 -12.07 -14.33 -14.20
N ILE A 57 -10.97 -14.96 -14.63
CA ILE A 57 -9.61 -14.54 -14.34
C ILE A 57 -9.07 -13.73 -15.52
N TRP A 58 -8.47 -12.60 -15.20
CA TRP A 58 -7.71 -11.74 -16.10
C TRP A 58 -6.25 -11.72 -15.66
N SER A 59 -5.34 -11.91 -16.60
CA SER A 59 -3.89 -11.78 -16.38
C SER A 59 -3.30 -10.78 -17.35
N VAL A 60 -2.48 -9.88 -16.84
CA VAL A 60 -1.73 -8.90 -17.64
C VAL A 60 -0.27 -9.27 -17.59
N GLU A 61 0.36 -9.41 -18.76
CA GLU A 61 1.78 -9.70 -18.86
C GLU A 61 2.45 -8.77 -19.86
N SER A 62 3.58 -8.20 -19.45
CA SER A 62 4.41 -7.32 -20.29
C SER A 62 5.58 -8.06 -20.93
N ASP A 63 5.96 -9.22 -20.39
CA ASP A 63 7.01 -10.09 -20.93
C ASP A 63 6.45 -11.11 -21.93
N LEU A 64 6.87 -11.01 -23.19
CA LEU A 64 6.33 -11.84 -24.28
C LEU A 64 6.59 -13.33 -24.06
N ALA A 65 7.74 -13.70 -23.47
CA ALA A 65 8.08 -15.09 -23.23
C ALA A 65 7.12 -15.71 -22.18
N THR A 66 6.90 -14.99 -21.08
CA THR A 66 5.96 -15.37 -20.02
C THR A 66 4.53 -15.42 -20.56
N TYR A 67 4.10 -14.42 -21.36
CA TYR A 67 2.78 -14.41 -21.99
C TYR A 67 2.54 -15.63 -22.90
N ARG A 68 3.55 -15.99 -23.71
CA ARG A 68 3.51 -17.19 -24.57
C ARG A 68 3.52 -18.48 -23.76
N GLN A 69 4.26 -18.51 -22.64
CA GLN A 69 4.27 -19.66 -21.73
C GLN A 69 2.90 -19.85 -21.08
N GLN A 70 2.28 -18.78 -20.57
CA GLN A 70 0.92 -18.80 -20.05
C GLN A 70 -0.08 -19.34 -21.08
N ALA A 71 0.11 -19.05 -22.37
CA ALA A 71 -0.77 -19.56 -23.44
C ALA A 71 -0.87 -21.09 -23.50
N ARG A 72 0.18 -21.79 -23.03
CA ARG A 72 0.24 -23.26 -23.08
C ARG A 72 -0.56 -23.92 -21.96
N TRP A 73 -0.78 -23.22 -20.84
CA TRP A 73 -1.35 -23.84 -19.63
C TRP A 73 -2.54 -23.09 -19.03
N ALA A 74 -2.70 -21.79 -19.29
CA ALA A 74 -3.75 -20.93 -18.74
C ALA A 74 -5.03 -20.98 -19.61
N GLY A 75 -5.50 -22.19 -19.92
CA GLY A 75 -6.73 -22.38 -20.69
C GLY A 75 -7.93 -21.72 -20.02
N GLY A 76 -8.72 -20.99 -20.80
CA GLY A 76 -9.92 -20.28 -20.32
C GLY A 76 -9.65 -18.97 -19.58
N VAL A 77 -8.40 -18.61 -19.27
CA VAL A 77 -8.06 -17.33 -18.65
C VAL A 77 -7.98 -16.23 -19.71
N ASN A 78 -8.54 -15.06 -19.40
CA ASN A 78 -8.40 -13.87 -20.24
C ASN A 78 -6.99 -13.29 -20.06
N ARG A 79 -6.22 -13.18 -21.14
CA ARG A 79 -4.83 -12.71 -21.07
C ARG A 79 -4.64 -11.48 -21.93
N TYR A 80 -4.00 -10.46 -21.36
CA TYR A 80 -3.64 -9.23 -22.05
C TYR A 80 -2.12 -9.09 -22.10
N TYR A 81 -1.59 -8.84 -23.29
CA TYR A 81 -0.18 -8.51 -23.48
C TYR A 81 -0.01 -7.00 -23.58
N GLY A 82 0.69 -6.40 -22.61
CA GLY A 82 0.89 -4.95 -22.54
C GLY A 82 1.19 -4.45 -21.13
N SER A 83 1.06 -3.15 -20.90
CA SER A 83 1.30 -2.58 -19.57
C SER A 83 0.06 -2.68 -18.67
N MET A 84 0.30 -2.87 -17.36
CA MET A 84 -0.78 -2.86 -16.35
C MET A 84 -1.51 -1.52 -16.30
N ALA A 85 -0.79 -0.41 -16.52
CA ALA A 85 -1.40 0.92 -16.51
C ALA A 85 -2.42 1.08 -17.66
N GLU A 86 -2.04 0.75 -18.89
CA GLU A 86 -2.93 0.80 -20.06
C GLU A 86 -4.11 -0.16 -19.91
N PHE A 87 -3.86 -1.36 -19.38
CA PHE A 87 -4.93 -2.33 -19.12
C PHE A 87 -5.93 -1.81 -18.10
N LEU A 88 -5.45 -1.31 -16.96
CA LEU A 88 -6.33 -0.74 -15.93
C LEU A 88 -7.11 0.44 -16.49
N GLU A 89 -6.48 1.34 -17.24
CA GLU A 89 -7.15 2.45 -17.91
C GLU A 89 -8.26 1.98 -18.86
N THR A 90 -8.00 0.93 -19.66
CA THR A 90 -9.00 0.32 -20.54
C THR A 90 -10.15 -0.28 -19.74
N MET A 91 -9.85 -1.02 -18.67
CA MET A 91 -10.85 -1.62 -17.78
C MET A 91 -11.70 -0.59 -17.04
N LEU A 92 -11.15 0.61 -16.76
CA LEU A 92 -11.95 1.71 -16.24
C LEU A 92 -13.07 2.11 -17.21
N HIS A 93 -12.96 1.89 -18.52
CA HIS A 93 -14.03 2.23 -19.48
C HIS A 93 -15.13 1.18 -19.58
N MET A 94 -14.80 -0.10 -19.40
CA MET A 94 -15.68 -1.22 -19.76
C MET A 94 -16.72 -1.58 -18.69
N ASN A 95 -16.78 -0.85 -17.57
CA ASN A 95 -17.75 -1.06 -16.49
C ASN A 95 -17.76 -2.49 -15.87
N HIS A 96 -16.62 -3.19 -15.93
CA HIS A 96 -16.48 -4.51 -15.32
C HIS A 96 -16.30 -4.42 -13.79
N ARG A 97 -17.03 -5.28 -13.06
CA ARG A 97 -16.86 -5.46 -11.62
C ARG A 97 -15.71 -6.43 -11.35
N VAL A 98 -14.56 -5.90 -10.95
CA VAL A 98 -13.42 -6.70 -10.48
C VAL A 98 -13.44 -6.72 -8.95
N VAL A 99 -13.53 -7.92 -8.38
CA VAL A 99 -13.61 -8.12 -6.93
C VAL A 99 -12.24 -8.32 -6.29
N HIS A 100 -11.25 -8.71 -7.10
CA HIS A 100 -9.93 -9.09 -6.62
C HIS A 100 -8.85 -8.61 -7.58
N LEU A 101 -7.85 -7.93 -7.03
CA LEU A 101 -6.69 -7.41 -7.74
C LEU A 101 -5.43 -7.88 -7.02
N ASN A 102 -4.79 -8.94 -7.54
CA ASN A 102 -3.54 -9.47 -7.01
C ASN A 102 -2.36 -9.03 -7.88
N LEU A 103 -1.57 -8.12 -7.34
CA LEU A 103 -0.36 -7.63 -7.96
C LEU A 103 0.83 -8.28 -7.23
N ASP A 104 1.22 -9.49 -7.62
CA ASP A 104 2.43 -10.15 -7.10
C ASP A 104 3.72 -9.36 -7.46
N ILE A 105 4.62 -9.20 -6.49
CA ILE A 105 5.76 -8.27 -6.49
C ILE A 105 7.09 -8.96 -6.19
N GLU A 106 7.49 -9.89 -7.05
CA GLU A 106 8.92 -9.90 -7.42
C GLU A 106 9.16 -9.12 -8.72
N GLY A 107 8.16 -9.02 -9.62
CA GLY A 107 8.28 -8.24 -10.86
C GLY A 107 7.97 -6.75 -10.72
N SER A 108 7.31 -6.33 -9.64
CA SER A 108 6.57 -5.06 -9.62
C SER A 108 7.41 -3.81 -9.30
N TYR A 109 8.33 -3.91 -8.34
CA TYR A 109 9.33 -2.87 -8.10
C TYR A 109 10.36 -2.81 -9.24
N LEU A 110 10.68 -3.95 -9.87
CA LEU A 110 11.49 -3.99 -11.10
C LEU A 110 10.77 -3.34 -12.30
N ARG A 111 9.43 -3.37 -12.32
CA ARG A 111 8.58 -2.86 -13.43
C ARG A 111 7.94 -1.49 -13.16
N LYS A 112 8.41 -0.73 -12.15
CA LYS A 112 7.91 0.63 -11.84
C LYS A 112 6.39 0.67 -11.59
N LEU A 113 5.86 -0.15 -10.68
CA LEU A 113 4.42 -0.13 -10.34
C LEU A 113 3.96 1.06 -9.49
N ASP A 114 4.88 1.90 -8.99
CA ASP A 114 4.55 3.16 -8.30
C ASP A 114 3.59 4.09 -9.09
N PRO A 115 3.78 4.34 -10.40
CA PRO A 115 2.80 5.08 -11.21
C PRO A 115 1.40 4.44 -11.30
N ALA A 116 1.26 3.12 -11.09
CA ALA A 116 -0.04 2.45 -11.20
C ALA A 116 -0.87 2.51 -9.92
N MET A 117 -0.29 2.78 -8.74
CA MET A 117 -1.05 2.78 -7.48
C MET A 117 -2.17 3.83 -7.47
N SER A 118 -1.93 5.01 -8.06
CA SER A 118 -2.99 5.99 -8.25
C SER A 118 -4.11 5.45 -9.17
N SER A 119 -3.77 4.77 -10.25
CA SER A 119 -4.74 4.14 -11.17
C SER A 119 -5.51 3.00 -10.49
N ILE A 120 -4.86 2.20 -9.65
CA ILE A 120 -5.48 1.14 -8.84
C ILE A 120 -6.46 1.72 -7.83
N LEU A 121 -6.11 2.81 -7.14
CA LEU A 121 -7.02 3.46 -6.21
C LEU A 121 -8.21 4.12 -6.93
N LEU A 122 -8.00 4.72 -8.10
CA LEU A 122 -9.09 5.20 -8.97
C LEU A 122 -9.99 4.06 -9.43
N PHE A 123 -9.40 2.90 -9.74
CA PHE A 123 -10.13 1.68 -10.05
C PHE A 123 -10.97 1.20 -8.88
N CYS A 124 -10.42 1.19 -7.66
CA CYS A 124 -11.16 0.89 -6.42
C CYS A 124 -12.29 1.89 -6.16
N TRP A 125 -12.16 3.12 -6.62
CA TRP A 125 -13.22 4.12 -6.54
C TRP A 125 -14.46 3.74 -7.35
N ARG A 126 -14.26 3.12 -8.51
CA ARG A 126 -15.33 2.57 -9.36
C ARG A 126 -15.81 1.21 -8.87
N ASN A 127 -14.93 0.45 -8.23
CA ASN A 127 -15.18 -0.89 -7.70
C ASN A 127 -14.94 -0.93 -6.18
N PRO A 128 -15.85 -0.38 -5.36
CA PRO A 128 -15.62 -0.17 -3.93
C PRO A 128 -15.51 -1.46 -3.09
N GLN A 129 -15.74 -2.63 -3.71
CA GLN A 129 -15.61 -3.95 -3.09
C GLN A 129 -14.33 -4.67 -3.50
N THR A 130 -13.46 -4.06 -4.32
CA THR A 130 -12.22 -4.71 -4.77
C THR A 130 -11.25 -4.92 -3.60
N VAL A 131 -10.81 -6.16 -3.42
CA VAL A 131 -9.68 -6.52 -2.57
C VAL A 131 -8.39 -6.35 -3.36
N VAL A 132 -7.38 -5.68 -2.79
CA VAL A 132 -6.14 -5.30 -3.50
C VAL A 132 -4.91 -5.81 -2.75
N SER A 133 -4.30 -6.84 -3.30
CA SER A 133 -3.10 -7.43 -2.69
C SER A 133 -1.84 -6.85 -3.30
N THR A 134 -1.03 -6.20 -2.45
CA THR A 134 0.21 -5.52 -2.85
C THR A 134 1.40 -6.10 -2.09
N TYR A 135 2.27 -6.82 -2.78
CA TYR A 135 3.49 -7.35 -2.16
C TYR A 135 4.59 -6.28 -2.10
N GLY A 136 5.24 -6.09 -0.95
CA GLY A 136 6.20 -4.99 -0.79
C GLY A 136 7.62 -5.51 -0.64
N THR A 137 8.35 -5.78 -1.73
CA THR A 137 9.80 -6.04 -1.60
C THR A 137 10.51 -4.75 -1.23
N VAL A 138 10.53 -4.45 0.06
CA VAL A 138 11.39 -3.41 0.57
C VAL A 138 12.79 -3.98 0.66
N THR A 139 13.53 -3.79 -0.44
CA THR A 139 14.92 -4.19 -0.56
C THR A 139 15.80 -3.41 0.41
N ARG A 140 17.06 -3.86 0.49
CA ARG A 140 18.16 -3.29 1.30
C ARG A 140 18.45 -1.82 1.04
N ASP A 141 17.77 -1.19 0.08
CA ASP A 141 18.21 0.09 -0.41
C ASP A 141 18.20 1.13 0.72
N VAL A 142 19.38 1.71 0.93
CA VAL A 142 19.58 2.85 1.80
C VAL A 142 18.65 3.99 1.38
N GLN A 143 18.29 4.07 0.10
CA GLN A 143 17.23 4.97 -0.39
C GLN A 143 15.91 4.74 0.33
N THR A 144 15.48 3.49 0.52
CA THR A 144 14.22 3.17 1.20
C THR A 144 14.26 3.49 2.69
N LEU A 145 15.42 3.32 3.34
CA LEU A 145 15.60 3.77 4.73
C LEU A 145 15.46 5.29 4.85
N ARG A 146 16.06 6.05 3.92
CA ARG A 146 15.95 7.52 3.89
C ARG A 146 14.53 7.98 3.59
N GLU A 147 13.84 7.33 2.65
CA GLU A 147 12.42 7.57 2.43
C GLU A 147 11.60 7.20 3.68
N GLY A 148 12.02 6.20 4.44
CA GLY A 148 11.44 5.85 5.73
C GLY A 148 11.57 6.98 6.77
N VAL A 149 12.74 7.61 6.89
CA VAL A 149 12.95 8.77 7.78
C VAL A 149 12.06 9.95 7.38
N ARG A 150 12.03 10.29 6.09
CA ARG A 150 11.13 11.31 5.56
C ARG A 150 9.67 10.98 5.87
N SER A 151 9.31 9.69 5.76
CA SER A 151 7.95 9.23 6.04
C SER A 151 7.59 9.34 7.50
N LEU A 152 8.46 8.90 8.40
CA LEU A 152 8.24 9.01 9.83
C LEU A 152 7.98 10.47 10.23
N MET A 153 8.76 11.42 9.73
CA MET A 153 8.56 12.84 9.97
C MET A 153 7.19 13.34 9.46
N THR A 154 6.78 12.97 8.24
CA THR A 154 5.46 13.33 7.69
C THR A 154 4.32 12.75 8.54
N LEU A 155 4.43 11.48 8.95
CA LEU A 155 3.41 10.80 9.75
C LEU A 155 3.31 11.40 11.17
N LEU A 156 4.46 11.69 11.80
CA LEU A 156 4.52 12.39 13.09
C LEU A 156 3.86 13.77 13.02
N ALA A 157 4.04 14.51 11.91
CA ALA A 157 3.42 15.82 11.74
C ALA A 157 1.89 15.77 11.56
N ILE A 158 1.34 14.60 11.21
CA ILE A 158 -0.10 14.38 11.02
C ILE A 158 -0.76 13.88 12.32
N ALA A 159 -0.17 12.85 12.93
CA ALA A 159 -0.69 12.19 14.13
C ALA A 159 0.47 11.72 15.04
N PRO A 160 1.07 12.62 15.85
CA PRO A 160 2.33 12.33 16.53
C PRO A 160 2.23 11.20 17.55
N GLU A 161 1.22 11.21 18.43
CA GLU A 161 1.05 10.20 19.48
C GLU A 161 0.73 8.83 18.88
N ALA A 162 -0.22 8.79 17.94
CA ALA A 162 -0.61 7.57 17.26
C ALA A 162 0.55 6.96 16.45
N THR A 163 1.35 7.79 15.77
CA THR A 163 2.52 7.34 15.00
C THR A 163 3.60 6.77 15.92
N GLN A 164 3.89 7.42 17.06
CA GLN A 164 4.89 6.93 18.01
C GLN A 164 4.50 5.58 18.60
N SER A 165 3.26 5.45 19.08
CA SER A 165 2.74 4.18 19.61
C SER A 165 2.76 3.06 18.56
N PHE A 166 2.36 3.37 17.32
CA PHE A 166 2.42 2.41 16.22
C PHE A 166 3.85 1.95 15.92
N CYS A 167 4.81 2.88 15.88
CA CYS A 167 6.21 2.56 15.62
C CYS A 167 6.83 1.70 16.72
N ALA A 168 6.55 2.00 17.99
CA ALA A 168 7.04 1.21 19.12
C ALA A 168 6.49 -0.21 19.11
N ASN A 169 5.19 -0.37 18.84
CA ASN A 169 4.57 -1.69 18.75
C ASN A 169 5.15 -2.52 17.60
N LEU A 170 5.36 -1.92 16.42
CA LEU A 170 6.04 -2.60 15.31
C LEU A 170 7.48 -2.97 15.69
N GLN A 171 8.21 -2.08 16.36
CA GLN A 171 9.57 -2.35 16.80
C GLN A 171 9.60 -3.61 17.69
N HIS A 172 8.70 -3.69 18.68
CA HIS A 172 8.58 -4.86 19.54
C HIS A 172 8.27 -6.14 18.75
N CYS A 173 7.32 -6.09 17.80
CA CYS A 173 7.05 -7.25 16.94
C CYS A 173 8.28 -7.70 16.13
N TYR A 174 9.12 -6.75 15.68
CA TYR A 174 10.36 -7.09 15.00
C TYR A 174 11.43 -7.66 15.95
N GLU A 175 11.50 -7.17 17.18
CA GLU A 175 12.39 -7.70 18.22
C GLU A 175 12.02 -9.15 18.58
N ASP A 176 10.73 -9.40 18.83
CA ASP A 176 10.19 -10.74 19.11
C ASP A 176 10.39 -11.71 17.94
N ALA A 177 10.32 -11.20 16.71
CA ALA A 177 10.63 -11.98 15.52
C ALA A 177 12.14 -12.22 15.29
N GLY A 178 13.01 -11.67 16.15
CA GLY A 178 14.46 -11.89 16.13
C GLY A 178 15.23 -11.02 15.13
N PHE A 179 14.71 -9.85 14.76
CA PHE A 179 15.41 -8.94 13.83
C PHE A 179 16.45 -8.09 14.55
N SER A 180 17.66 -7.99 13.99
CA SER A 180 18.78 -7.26 14.60
C SER A 180 18.71 -5.73 14.47
N GLN A 181 17.88 -5.22 13.55
CA GLN A 181 17.69 -3.78 13.32
C GLN A 181 16.20 -3.45 13.24
N PRO A 182 15.45 -3.66 14.34
CA PRO A 182 13.99 -3.61 14.34
C PRO A 182 13.47 -2.22 13.93
N PHE A 183 14.06 -1.14 14.45
CA PHE A 183 13.62 0.20 14.11
C PHE A 183 13.87 0.58 12.63
N ARG A 184 14.93 0.04 12.01
CA ARG A 184 15.15 0.19 10.55
C ARG A 184 14.08 -0.54 9.73
N MET A 185 13.47 -1.59 10.27
CA MET A 185 12.31 -2.23 9.64
C MET A 185 11.09 -1.31 9.73
N VAL A 186 10.78 -0.80 10.93
CA VAL A 186 9.69 0.17 11.19
C VAL A 186 9.75 1.37 10.24
N LEU A 187 10.94 1.97 10.05
CA LEU A 187 11.10 3.11 9.15
C LEU A 187 10.61 2.81 7.74
N ARG A 188 10.83 1.60 7.24
CA ARG A 188 10.41 1.28 5.88
C ARG A 188 8.94 0.85 5.80
N ASP A 189 8.30 0.51 6.92
CA ASP A 189 6.84 0.39 7.00
C ASP A 189 6.19 1.77 6.98
N CYS A 190 6.81 2.76 7.64
CA CYS A 190 6.41 4.16 7.53
C CYS A 190 6.42 4.63 6.06
N PHE A 191 7.40 4.19 5.25
CA PHE A 191 7.41 4.48 3.82
C PHE A 191 6.21 3.88 3.08
N TRP A 192 5.85 2.62 3.34
CA TRP A 192 4.67 2.02 2.72
C TRP A 192 3.38 2.76 3.10
N ILE A 193 3.23 3.14 4.36
CA ILE A 193 2.04 3.88 4.85
C ILE A 193 1.96 5.27 4.22
N ARG A 194 3.08 6.01 4.20
CA ARG A 194 3.13 7.33 3.55
C ARG A 194 2.84 7.21 2.05
N SER A 195 3.40 6.22 1.37
CA SER A 195 3.14 5.99 -0.06
C SER A 195 1.63 5.83 -0.32
N ASN A 196 0.95 5.02 0.49
CA ASN A 196 -0.50 4.84 0.39
C ASN A 196 -1.30 6.13 0.65
N LEU A 197 -0.88 6.90 1.65
CA LEU A 197 -1.46 8.21 1.92
C LEU A 197 -1.32 9.13 0.70
N GLU A 198 -0.12 9.24 0.14
CA GLU A 198 0.19 10.11 -0.98
C GLU A 198 -0.57 9.70 -2.27
N HIS A 199 -0.69 8.40 -2.55
CA HIS A 199 -1.47 7.89 -3.68
C HIS A 199 -2.97 8.10 -3.48
N THR A 200 -3.48 7.95 -2.26
CA THR A 200 -4.88 8.22 -1.94
C THR A 200 -5.20 9.70 -2.11
N LEU A 201 -4.31 10.59 -1.66
CA LEU A 201 -4.44 12.03 -1.87
C LEU A 201 -4.41 12.38 -3.36
N SER A 202 -3.51 11.76 -4.13
CA SER A 202 -3.40 11.98 -5.57
C SER A 202 -4.66 11.56 -6.32
N ALA A 203 -5.18 10.36 -6.02
CA ALA A 203 -6.44 9.89 -6.57
C ALA A 203 -7.61 10.79 -6.13
N THR A 204 -7.59 11.27 -4.88
CA THR A 204 -8.62 12.21 -4.38
C THR A 204 -8.59 13.55 -5.09
N ALA A 205 -7.40 14.08 -5.41
CA ALA A 205 -7.26 15.33 -6.16
C ALA A 205 -7.86 15.24 -7.56
N LEU A 206 -7.84 14.05 -8.18
CA LEU A 206 -8.45 13.81 -9.50
C LEU A 206 -9.99 13.77 -9.41
N VAL A 207 -10.54 13.13 -8.37
CA VAL A 207 -12.00 13.00 -8.19
C VAL A 207 -12.63 14.28 -7.59
N LEU A 208 -11.87 15.01 -6.76
CA LEU A 208 -12.28 16.23 -6.08
C LEU A 208 -11.33 17.39 -6.42
N PRO A 209 -11.48 18.04 -7.59
CA PRO A 209 -10.51 19.04 -8.10
C PRO A 209 -10.21 20.19 -7.14
N ARG A 210 -11.15 20.56 -6.27
CA ARG A 210 -10.97 21.61 -5.23
C ARG A 210 -9.85 21.30 -4.23
N GLN A 211 -9.39 20.06 -4.14
CA GLN A 211 -8.28 19.67 -3.26
C GLN A 211 -6.92 19.66 -3.95
N ARG A 212 -6.86 19.77 -5.29
CA ARG A 212 -5.63 19.59 -6.07
C ARG A 212 -4.50 20.52 -5.61
N ASP A 213 -4.75 21.82 -5.55
CA ASP A 213 -3.75 22.81 -5.10
C ASP A 213 -3.27 22.58 -3.66
N ARG A 214 -4.11 21.99 -2.80
CA ARG A 214 -3.72 21.65 -1.42
C ARG A 214 -2.84 20.40 -1.41
N VAL A 215 -3.15 19.41 -2.24
CA VAL A 215 -2.33 18.19 -2.40
C VAL A 215 -0.98 18.54 -3.03
N ASP A 216 -0.94 19.38 -4.06
CA ASP A 216 0.32 19.83 -4.67
C ASP A 216 1.21 20.56 -3.66
N ARG A 217 0.63 21.50 -2.90
CA ARG A 217 1.36 22.18 -1.82
C ARG A 217 1.86 21.23 -0.75
N PHE A 218 1.08 20.21 -0.40
CA PHE A 218 1.51 19.16 0.53
C PHE A 218 2.72 18.38 0.00
N LEU A 219 2.68 17.93 -1.26
CA LEU A 219 3.79 17.20 -1.86
C LEU A 219 5.06 18.05 -1.96
N LEU A 220 4.91 19.34 -2.28
CA LEU A 220 6.02 20.31 -2.29
C LEU A 220 6.59 20.56 -0.89
N ALA A 221 5.73 20.72 0.11
CA ALA A 221 6.11 20.90 1.52
C ALA A 221 7.00 19.75 2.00
N GLN A 222 6.59 18.50 1.75
CA GLN A 222 7.38 17.34 2.12
C GLN A 222 8.79 17.34 1.50
N GLN A 223 8.95 17.85 0.28
CA GLN A 223 10.27 17.99 -0.36
C GLN A 223 11.09 19.12 0.28
N ALA A 224 10.47 20.24 0.62
CA ALA A 224 11.12 21.37 1.28
C ALA A 224 11.62 20.99 2.68
N THR A 225 10.80 20.32 3.48
CA THR A 225 11.16 19.86 4.83
C THR A 225 12.31 18.85 4.79
N TRP A 226 12.32 17.94 3.79
CA TRP A 226 13.45 17.04 3.60
C TRP A 226 14.76 17.78 3.28
N LYS A 227 14.72 18.80 2.41
CA LYS A 227 15.90 19.65 2.14
C LYS A 227 16.40 20.33 3.40
N TRP A 228 15.48 20.83 4.23
CA TRP A 228 15.81 21.48 5.50
C TRP A 228 16.41 20.50 6.53
N LEU A 229 15.84 19.30 6.69
CA LEU A 229 16.38 18.28 7.59
C LEU A 229 17.81 17.88 7.19
N ARG A 230 18.06 17.73 5.88
CA ARG A 230 19.41 17.50 5.35
C ARG A 230 20.38 18.64 5.65
N ALA A 231 19.89 19.88 5.70
CA ALA A 231 20.72 21.06 5.96
C ALA A 231 21.11 21.21 7.44
N ARG A 232 20.30 20.73 8.38
CA ARG A 232 20.49 20.96 9.84
C ARG A 232 21.73 20.32 10.47
N LYS A 233 22.49 19.48 9.75
CA LYS A 233 23.75 18.86 10.20
C LYS A 233 23.79 18.17 11.60
N PRO A 234 22.72 17.78 12.34
CA PRO A 234 22.93 17.20 13.67
C PRO A 234 23.51 15.79 13.51
N GLN A 235 24.67 15.53 14.13
CA GLN A 235 25.27 14.21 14.20
C GLN A 235 25.26 13.70 15.65
N PRO A 236 24.60 12.57 15.93
CA PRO A 236 23.70 11.76 15.08
C PRO A 236 22.23 12.26 15.02
N THR A 237 21.41 11.77 14.07
CA THR A 237 19.96 12.09 14.01
C THR A 237 19.17 11.20 14.95
N ARG A 238 18.58 11.81 15.97
CA ARG A 238 17.74 11.17 16.99
C ARG A 238 16.27 11.47 16.73
N LEU A 239 15.39 10.67 17.33
CA LEU A 239 13.94 10.84 17.20
C LEU A 239 13.49 12.25 17.60
N ARG A 240 14.05 12.84 18.65
CA ARG A 240 13.79 14.23 19.07
C ARG A 240 13.97 15.24 17.92
N HIS A 241 15.00 15.07 17.08
CA HIS A 241 15.24 16.00 15.97
C HIS A 241 14.15 15.85 14.89
N LEU A 242 13.61 14.64 14.72
CA LEU A 242 12.48 14.40 13.80
C LEU A 242 11.17 14.94 14.37
N LEU A 243 10.95 14.84 15.69
CA LEU A 243 9.79 15.43 16.36
C LEU A 243 9.78 16.96 16.21
N GLU A 244 10.90 17.63 16.51
CA GLU A 244 11.06 19.08 16.29
C GLU A 244 10.80 19.48 14.82
N SER A 245 11.21 18.62 13.87
CA SER A 245 10.99 18.84 12.44
C SER A 245 9.52 18.65 12.04
N ALA A 246 8.86 17.65 12.64
CA ALA A 246 7.45 17.34 12.42
C ALA A 246 6.56 18.47 12.95
N ASP A 247 6.89 19.05 14.11
CA ASP A 247 6.18 20.21 14.66
C ASP A 247 6.22 21.38 13.67
N HIS A 248 7.39 21.70 13.14
CA HIS A 248 7.54 22.76 12.13
C HIS A 248 6.74 22.49 10.84
N LEU A 249 6.68 21.23 10.40
CA LEU A 249 5.89 20.81 9.25
C LEU A 249 4.38 20.95 9.52
N SER A 250 3.93 20.59 10.72
CA SER A 250 2.52 20.67 11.13
C SER A 250 2.01 22.11 11.14
N THR A 251 2.81 23.05 11.64
CA THR A 251 2.45 24.48 11.73
C THR A 251 2.41 25.16 10.37
N SER A 252 3.28 24.73 9.44
CA SER A 252 3.49 25.42 8.17
C SER A 252 2.48 25.05 7.08
N TYR A 253 1.85 23.86 7.16
CA TYR A 253 1.08 23.33 6.03
C TYR A 253 -0.31 22.79 6.36
N ARG A 254 -0.78 22.88 7.62
CA ARG A 254 -2.11 22.40 8.05
C ARG A 254 -2.46 21.05 7.43
N LEU A 255 -1.57 20.08 7.68
CA LEU A 255 -1.60 18.76 7.07
C LEU A 255 -2.88 17.98 7.35
N ASP A 256 -3.58 18.34 8.42
CA ASP A 256 -4.84 17.80 8.92
C ASP A 256 -6.08 18.17 8.07
N GLN A 257 -5.96 19.10 7.11
CA GLN A 257 -7.14 19.59 6.36
C GLN A 257 -7.38 18.91 5.02
N LEU A 258 -6.48 18.03 4.58
CA LEU A 258 -6.67 17.25 3.36
C LEU A 258 -7.66 16.12 3.61
N ARG A 259 -8.63 15.95 2.70
CA ARG A 259 -9.69 14.96 2.84
C ARG A 259 -9.47 13.81 1.88
N LEU A 260 -9.48 12.58 2.38
CA LEU A 260 -9.25 11.34 1.64
C LEU A 260 -10.55 10.58 1.45
N GLY A 261 -10.81 10.11 0.23
CA GLY A 261 -12.02 9.37 -0.11
C GLY A 261 -11.94 7.85 0.07
N ILE A 262 -10.75 7.28 0.19
CA ILE A 262 -10.53 5.83 0.32
C ILE A 262 -9.76 5.55 1.61
N GLN A 263 -10.01 4.42 2.26
CA GLN A 263 -9.37 3.97 3.49
C GLN A 263 -8.82 2.56 3.33
N ILE A 264 -7.70 2.23 3.99
CA ILE A 264 -7.29 0.84 4.21
C ILE A 264 -8.20 0.27 5.31
N ASP A 265 -9.06 -0.67 4.94
CA ASP A 265 -10.09 -1.27 5.79
C ASP A 265 -9.56 -2.47 6.57
N ALA A 266 -8.75 -3.30 5.90
CA ALA A 266 -8.05 -4.42 6.51
C ALA A 266 -6.64 -4.52 5.93
N VAL A 267 -5.69 -4.98 6.74
CA VAL A 267 -4.34 -5.27 6.30
C VAL A 267 -3.76 -6.46 7.05
N GLN A 268 -3.04 -7.32 6.33
CA GLN A 268 -2.19 -8.35 6.90
C GLN A 268 -0.73 -7.96 6.67
N ASN A 269 0.00 -7.68 7.76
CA ASN A 269 1.43 -7.41 7.72
C ASN A 269 2.20 -8.72 7.87
N ILE A 270 3.02 -9.04 6.86
CA ILE A 270 3.85 -10.24 6.84
C ILE A 270 5.29 -9.83 6.55
N VAL A 271 6.23 -10.34 7.35
CA VAL A 271 7.65 -10.33 7.05
C VAL A 271 8.12 -11.76 6.82
N TYR A 272 8.97 -11.99 5.83
CA TYR A 272 9.54 -13.31 5.62
C TYR A 272 11.01 -13.29 5.21
N ILE A 273 11.74 -14.33 5.60
CA ILE A 273 13.15 -14.52 5.26
C ILE A 273 13.21 -15.40 4.01
N ALA A 274 13.31 -14.79 2.83
CA ALA A 274 13.36 -15.53 1.56
C ALA A 274 14.65 -16.35 1.45
N THR A 275 15.78 -15.77 1.86
CA THR A 275 17.11 -16.40 1.90
C THR A 275 17.99 -15.48 2.75
N GLN A 276 18.95 -15.97 3.53
CA GLN A 276 19.76 -15.07 4.38
C GLN A 276 20.78 -14.27 3.56
N PRO A 277 21.03 -12.98 3.87
CA PRO A 277 20.38 -12.10 4.83
C PRO A 277 19.27 -11.21 4.21
N TRP A 278 18.38 -11.79 3.42
CA TRP A 278 17.31 -11.11 2.68
C TRP A 278 15.94 -11.37 3.29
N THR A 279 15.29 -10.27 3.67
CA THR A 279 13.96 -10.23 4.27
C THR A 279 13.03 -9.48 3.34
N GLN A 280 11.85 -10.02 3.09
CA GLN A 280 10.82 -9.36 2.30
C GLN A 280 9.64 -8.98 3.21
N ARG A 281 8.90 -7.95 2.81
CA ARG A 281 7.65 -7.56 3.45
C ARG A 281 6.50 -7.76 2.51
N CYS A 282 5.34 -7.99 3.06
CA CYS A 282 4.13 -8.19 2.31
C CYS A 282 2.99 -7.54 3.07
N TYR A 283 2.22 -6.71 2.35
CA TYR A 283 1.05 -6.04 2.87
C TYR A 283 -0.14 -6.44 2.01
N LEU A 284 -0.88 -7.41 2.50
CA LEU A 284 -2.14 -7.77 1.88
C LEU A 284 -3.14 -6.74 2.40
N ALA A 285 -3.79 -5.97 1.53
CA ALA A 285 -4.64 -4.87 1.96
C ALA A 285 -6.02 -4.95 1.31
N ARG A 286 -7.02 -4.45 2.02
CA ARG A 286 -8.34 -4.17 1.45
C ARG A 286 -8.58 -2.69 1.54
N TYR A 287 -8.96 -2.08 0.43
CA TYR A 287 -9.37 -0.69 0.40
C TYR A 287 -10.89 -0.60 0.42
N ARG A 288 -11.39 0.46 1.05
CA ARG A 288 -12.81 0.77 1.12
C ARG A 288 -13.06 2.21 0.74
N LEU A 289 -14.03 2.42 -0.12
CA LEU A 289 -14.56 3.75 -0.41
C LEU A 289 -15.32 4.31 0.79
N LEU A 290 -15.08 5.57 1.13
CA LEU A 290 -15.74 6.25 2.23
C LEU A 290 -16.97 7.03 1.75
N ASP A 291 -18.09 6.88 2.45
CA ASP A 291 -19.33 7.67 2.25
C ASP A 291 -19.08 9.19 2.36
N GLN A 292 -18.11 9.56 3.20
CA GLN A 292 -17.65 10.92 3.41
C GLN A 292 -16.13 10.94 3.52
N PRO A 293 -15.45 11.86 2.80
CA PRO A 293 -14.01 12.02 2.92
C PRO A 293 -13.57 12.34 4.36
N ARG A 294 -12.48 11.71 4.81
CA ARG A 294 -11.91 11.88 6.16
C ARG A 294 -10.64 12.71 6.12
N ASP A 295 -10.33 13.45 7.19
CA ASP A 295 -9.02 14.10 7.28
C ASP A 295 -7.87 13.10 7.36
N THR A 296 -6.67 13.57 7.04
CA THR A 296 -5.41 12.79 7.07
C THR A 296 -5.11 12.19 8.43
N ARG A 297 -5.37 12.92 9.53
CA ARG A 297 -5.17 12.42 10.89
C ARG A 297 -6.05 11.21 11.16
N HIS A 298 -7.35 11.36 10.99
CA HIS A 298 -8.29 10.29 11.23
C HIS A 298 -8.09 9.12 10.24
N TRP A 299 -7.70 9.40 8.99
CA TRP A 299 -7.32 8.36 8.03
C TRP A 299 -6.13 7.54 8.54
N LEU A 300 -5.11 8.21 9.09
CA LEU A 300 -3.90 7.58 9.57
C LEU A 300 -4.16 6.71 10.81
N GLU A 301 -4.91 7.23 11.78
CA GLU A 301 -5.33 6.49 12.98
C GLU A 301 -6.10 5.21 12.63
N ARG A 302 -7.01 5.30 11.65
CA ARG A 302 -7.77 4.15 11.16
C ARG A 302 -6.90 3.15 10.42
N THR A 303 -5.92 3.62 9.65
CA THR A 303 -4.92 2.75 9.03
C THR A 303 -4.13 2.00 10.09
N TYR A 304 -3.65 2.66 11.15
CA TYR A 304 -2.98 1.99 12.26
C TYR A 304 -3.87 0.99 12.99
N ALA A 305 -5.15 1.31 13.20
CA ALA A 305 -6.11 0.37 13.75
C ALA A 305 -6.29 -0.88 12.88
N ALA A 306 -6.30 -0.74 11.55
CA ALA A 306 -6.37 -1.87 10.62
C ALA A 306 -5.13 -2.79 10.68
N PHE A 307 -3.94 -2.22 10.95
CA PHE A 307 -2.75 -3.05 11.22
C PHE A 307 -2.92 -3.87 12.50
N ARG A 308 -3.49 -3.27 13.54
CA ARG A 308 -3.65 -3.90 14.85
C ARG A 308 -4.78 -4.91 14.93
N SER A 309 -5.73 -4.88 13.99
CA SER A 309 -6.85 -5.82 13.97
C SER A 309 -6.43 -7.26 13.63
N ARG A 310 -5.19 -7.47 13.18
CA ARG A 310 -4.64 -8.78 12.82
C ARG A 310 -3.23 -8.97 13.35
N PRO A 311 -2.80 -10.20 13.68
CA PRO A 311 -1.45 -10.43 14.16
C PRO A 311 -0.41 -10.09 13.10
N PHE A 312 0.75 -9.61 13.52
CA PHE A 312 1.93 -9.52 12.68
C PHE A 312 2.46 -10.93 12.40
N ILE A 313 2.80 -11.25 11.14
CA ILE A 313 3.27 -12.61 10.79
C ILE A 313 4.73 -12.57 10.38
N ALA A 314 5.57 -13.33 11.07
CA ALA A 314 6.95 -13.58 10.68
C ALA A 314 7.10 -14.99 10.12
N ILE A 315 7.63 -15.13 8.90
CA ILE A 315 7.86 -16.44 8.27
C ILE A 315 9.35 -16.66 8.09
N ASN A 316 9.85 -17.74 8.70
CA ASN A 316 11.27 -18.08 8.58
C ASN A 316 11.58 -18.76 7.22
N ARG A 317 12.87 -19.00 6.96
CA ARG A 317 13.36 -19.63 5.71
C ARG A 317 12.78 -21.03 5.44
N LEU A 318 12.29 -21.71 6.47
CA LEU A 318 11.69 -23.04 6.36
C LEU A 318 10.17 -22.97 6.11
N GLY A 319 9.61 -21.77 5.94
CA GLY A 319 8.17 -21.57 5.78
C GLY A 319 7.37 -21.68 7.08
N ARG A 320 8.01 -21.69 8.25
CA ARG A 320 7.27 -21.69 9.52
C ARG A 320 6.80 -20.27 9.81
N ALA A 321 5.49 -20.11 9.93
CA ALA A 321 4.85 -18.85 10.27
C ALA A 321 4.68 -18.72 11.79
N THR A 322 5.18 -17.62 12.34
CA THR A 322 4.97 -17.18 13.72
C THR A 322 4.01 -16.00 13.70
N ARG A 323 2.90 -16.10 14.43
CA ARG A 323 1.93 -15.02 14.60
C ARG A 323 2.23 -14.28 15.89
N LEU A 324 2.58 -13.02 15.79
CA LEU A 324 2.91 -12.14 16.90
C LEU A 324 1.71 -11.23 17.17
N ALA A 325 1.21 -11.26 18.39
CA ALA A 325 0.18 -10.34 18.84
C ALA A 325 0.76 -8.93 18.93
N TRP A 326 -0.11 -7.93 18.77
CA TRP A 326 0.28 -6.55 19.01
C TRP A 326 0.38 -6.30 20.51
N PRO A 327 1.46 -5.67 21.01
CA PRO A 327 1.56 -5.28 22.41
C PRO A 327 0.42 -4.38 22.86
N GLU A 328 0.20 -4.33 24.17
CA GLU A 328 -0.70 -3.36 24.80
C GLU A 328 -0.21 -1.92 24.62
N TRP A 329 -1.13 -0.97 24.76
CA TRP A 329 -1.08 0.40 24.22
C TRP A 329 0.01 1.37 24.75
N SER A 330 1.03 0.92 25.48
CA SER A 330 1.82 1.83 26.34
C SER A 330 3.34 1.91 26.10
N SER A 331 3.89 1.50 24.96
CA SER A 331 5.31 1.76 24.67
C SER A 331 5.46 3.01 23.82
N GLU A 332 5.82 4.14 24.42
CA GLU A 332 6.34 5.28 23.66
C GLU A 332 7.80 5.01 23.25
N MET A 333 8.22 5.55 22.10
CA MET A 333 9.63 5.44 21.70
C MET A 333 10.46 6.49 22.43
N SER A 334 11.65 6.11 22.89
CA SER A 334 12.57 7.08 23.49
C SER A 334 12.91 8.22 22.50
N PRO A 335 12.76 9.51 22.88
CA PRO A 335 13.14 10.64 22.03
C PRO A 335 14.65 10.67 21.74
N THR A 336 15.45 9.98 22.55
CA THR A 336 16.90 9.86 22.36
C THR A 336 17.31 8.73 21.42
N MET A 337 16.36 7.89 20.99
CA MET A 337 16.59 6.80 20.05
C MET A 337 17.30 7.29 18.80
N LEU A 338 18.37 6.59 18.45
CA LEU A 338 19.12 6.84 17.22
C LEU A 338 18.28 6.35 16.04
N VAL A 339 17.83 7.29 15.21
CA VAL A 339 17.07 6.96 14.00
C VAL A 339 18.02 6.71 12.82
N TRP A 340 19.13 7.46 12.78
CA TRP A 340 20.03 7.45 11.64
C TRP A 340 21.45 7.96 11.97
N ASP A 341 22.47 7.29 11.41
CA ASP A 341 23.89 7.67 11.45
C ASP A 341 24.39 8.17 10.07
N ARG A 342 25.29 9.17 10.06
CA ARG A 342 25.86 9.78 8.83
C ARG A 342 26.62 8.78 7.96
N SER A 343 27.09 7.66 8.50
CA SER A 343 27.70 6.58 7.70
C SER A 343 26.77 6.08 6.59
N ASP A 344 25.44 6.25 6.74
CA ASP A 344 24.48 5.88 5.70
C ASP A 344 24.13 7.05 4.72
N ILE A 345 24.84 8.19 4.68
CA ILE A 345 24.62 9.29 3.70
C ILE A 345 25.57 9.18 2.50
N TYR A 346 25.05 8.67 1.38
CA TYR A 346 25.65 8.87 0.06
C TYR A 346 25.26 10.25 -0.47
N ARG A 347 26.22 10.95 -1.07
CA ARG A 347 26.02 12.28 -1.68
C ARG A 347 24.97 12.28 -2.81
N SER A 348 24.67 11.11 -3.40
CA SER A 348 23.81 10.93 -4.58
C SER A 348 22.34 10.61 -4.29
N PHE A 349 21.87 10.68 -3.03
CA PHE A 349 20.45 10.40 -2.75
C PHE A 349 19.50 11.35 -3.48
N GLN A 350 18.63 10.79 -4.32
CA GLN A 350 17.51 11.51 -4.92
C GLN A 350 16.20 11.01 -4.31
N PRO A 351 15.45 11.86 -3.59
CA PRO A 351 14.17 11.46 -3.01
C PRO A 351 13.18 11.14 -4.12
N ARG A 352 12.26 10.21 -3.84
CA ARG A 352 11.16 9.92 -4.75
C ARG A 352 10.34 11.20 -4.98
N LYS A 353 10.12 11.52 -6.26
CA LYS A 353 9.18 12.56 -6.69
C LYS A 353 7.87 11.89 -7.04
N LEU A 354 6.83 12.20 -6.28
CA LEU A 354 5.46 11.89 -6.68
C LEU A 354 4.96 13.03 -7.56
N VAL A 355 4.39 12.69 -8.71
CA VAL A 355 3.77 13.63 -9.64
C VAL A 355 2.28 13.32 -9.68
N LEU A 356 1.43 14.35 -9.52
CA LEU A 356 0.00 14.16 -9.72
C LEU A 356 -0.27 13.79 -11.17
N PRO A 357 -1.05 12.72 -11.44
CA PRO A 357 -1.41 12.37 -12.80
C PRO A 357 -2.15 13.54 -13.48
N GLN A 358 -1.96 13.70 -14.79
CA GLN A 358 -2.79 14.62 -15.55
C GLN A 358 -4.21 14.05 -15.66
N LEU A 359 -5.22 14.91 -15.59
CA LEU A 359 -6.60 14.49 -15.76
C LEU A 359 -6.83 14.23 -17.26
N THR A 360 -6.83 12.97 -17.66
CA THR A 360 -7.19 12.55 -19.02
C THR A 360 -8.73 12.55 -19.18
N PRO A 361 -9.28 12.59 -20.41
CA PRO A 361 -10.74 12.49 -20.64
C PRO A 361 -11.37 11.28 -19.94
N SER A 362 -10.65 10.15 -19.93
CA SER A 362 -11.02 8.91 -19.25
C SER A 362 -11.16 9.08 -17.73
N LEU A 363 -10.15 9.67 -17.10
CA LEU A 363 -10.16 9.93 -15.66
C LEU A 363 -11.18 11.01 -15.27
N ALA A 364 -11.42 11.99 -16.15
CA ALA A 364 -12.46 13.00 -15.99
C ALA A 364 -13.86 12.37 -16.00
N GLY A 365 -14.14 11.50 -16.97
CA GLY A 365 -15.41 10.77 -17.05
C GLY A 365 -15.65 9.86 -15.84
N LEU A 366 -14.59 9.23 -15.32
CA LEU A 366 -14.65 8.44 -14.10
C LEU A 366 -14.96 9.31 -12.87
N ALA A 367 -14.24 10.42 -12.71
CA ALA A 367 -14.47 11.36 -11.62
C ALA A 367 -15.92 11.88 -11.63
N GLU A 368 -16.48 12.17 -12.81
CA GLU A 368 -17.86 12.61 -12.94
C GLU A 368 -18.86 11.48 -12.63
N THR A 369 -18.61 10.26 -13.10
CA THR A 369 -19.44 9.08 -12.78
C THR A 369 -19.48 8.82 -11.27
N VAL A 370 -18.32 8.86 -10.61
CA VAL A 370 -18.20 8.71 -9.14
C VAL A 370 -18.95 9.84 -8.41
N ARG A 371 -18.85 11.07 -8.90
CA ARG A 371 -19.60 12.22 -8.36
C ARG A 371 -21.12 12.02 -8.48
N VAL A 372 -21.61 11.50 -9.60
CA VAL A 372 -23.04 11.23 -9.80
C VAL A 372 -23.52 10.10 -8.88
N LEU A 373 -22.77 8.99 -8.81
CA LEU A 373 -23.13 7.84 -7.96
C LEU A 373 -23.18 8.21 -6.48
N SER A 374 -22.21 8.99 -5.99
CA SER A 374 -22.17 9.47 -4.60
C SER A 374 -23.30 10.46 -4.23
N ARG A 375 -23.82 11.22 -5.21
CA ARG A 375 -25.02 12.06 -5.02
C ARG A 375 -26.30 11.23 -4.92
N ASN A 376 -26.41 10.17 -5.72
CA ASN A 376 -27.60 9.33 -5.77
C ASN A 376 -27.76 8.42 -4.54
N THR A 377 -26.67 7.90 -3.97
CA THR A 377 -26.70 7.18 -2.69
C THR A 377 -27.12 8.06 -1.51
N ARG A 378 -26.75 9.35 -1.50
CA ARG A 378 -27.20 10.31 -0.48
C ARG A 378 -28.70 10.64 -0.60
N ARG A 379 -29.26 10.67 -1.81
CA ARG A 379 -30.70 10.86 -2.02
C ARG A 379 -31.53 9.66 -1.57
N LYS A 380 -31.09 8.42 -1.84
CA LYS A 380 -31.77 7.21 -1.36
C LYS A 380 -31.82 7.09 0.16
N LYS A 381 -30.74 7.46 0.88
CA LYS A 381 -30.74 7.51 2.36
C LYS A 381 -31.67 8.58 2.96
N ARG A 382 -32.06 9.61 2.20
CA ARG A 382 -32.99 10.67 2.67
C ARG A 382 -34.45 10.43 2.32
N GLY A 383 -34.75 9.49 1.42
CA GLY A 383 -36.12 9.15 0.99
C GLY A 383 -36.75 7.95 1.71
N GLY A 384 -36.03 7.32 2.64
CA GLY A 384 -36.45 6.11 3.36
C GLY A 384 -36.97 6.40 4.77
N HIS A 385 -37.85 7.39 4.91
CA HIS A 385 -38.78 7.49 6.04
C HIS A 385 -40.07 8.09 5.48
N ARG A 386 -41.00 7.22 5.13
CA ARG A 386 -42.42 7.51 5.08
C ARG A 386 -43.14 6.40 5.81
#